data_AF-A0A7C6KTP1-F1
#
_entry.id   AF-A0A7C6KTP1-F1
#
_cell.length_a   1.000
_cell.length_b   1.000
_cell.length_c   1.000
_cell.angle_alpha   90.00
_cell.angle_beta   90.00
_cell.angle_gamma   90.00
#
_symmetry.space_group_name_H-M   'P 1'
#
loop_
_entity.id
_entity.type
_entity.pdbx_description
1 polymer ?
#
loop_
_entity_poly.entity_id
_entity_poly.type
_entity_poly.pdbx_seq_one_letter_code
_entity_poly.pdbx_strand_id
1 'polypeptide(L)'
;IERAAQFIFLNRTCYNGLYRVNREGLFNVPAGDYKNPTICDEKNLYATSSLLQKVHIFAGDFRESIKYADKYSFVYFDPPYRPLNATSNFTSYNKFDFTDEDQVQLAHFFAKMNDTGALLMLSNSDPKNENPDDNFFDELYGQFYIHRIKAKRAINSNGERRGFLSELLITNYEVKD
;
A
#
# COMPACT_ATOMS: atom_id res chain seq x y z
N ILE A 1 23.22 3.87 11.38
CA ILE A 1 22.90 2.55 11.97
C ILE A 1 21.98 2.70 13.17
N GLU A 2 22.30 3.54 14.15
CA GLU A 2 21.51 3.75 15.38
C GLU A 2 20.01 4.01 15.13
N ARG A 3 19.66 4.96 14.26
CA ARG A 3 18.25 5.25 13.92
C ARG A 3 17.51 4.04 13.33
N ALA A 4 18.19 3.20 12.54
CA ALA A 4 17.59 1.99 11.98
C ALA A 4 17.36 0.93 13.06
N ALA A 5 18.31 0.78 13.99
CA ALA A 5 18.15 -0.09 15.16
C ALA A 5 16.99 0.38 16.06
N GLN A 6 16.90 1.69 16.31
CA GLN A 6 15.78 2.30 17.05
C GLN A 6 14.44 2.06 16.35
N PHE A 7 14.39 2.20 15.03
CA PHE A 7 13.19 1.92 14.25
C PHE A 7 12.72 0.48 14.43
N ILE A 8 13.62 -0.51 14.30
CA ILE A 8 13.27 -1.93 14.52
C ILE A 8 12.81 -2.16 15.95
N PHE A 9 13.51 -1.61 16.95
CA PHE A 9 13.12 -1.71 18.35
C PHE A 9 11.71 -1.16 18.59
N LEU A 10 11.44 0.08 18.18
CA LEU A 10 10.12 0.71 18.32
C LEU A 10 9.04 -0.07 17.56
N ASN A 11 9.31 -0.48 16.31
CA ASN A 11 8.37 -1.29 15.53
C ASN A 11 8.05 -2.65 16.18
N ARG A 12 9.01 -3.29 16.85
CA ARG A 12 8.78 -4.58 17.49
C ARG A 12 8.17 -4.48 18.89
N THR A 13 8.25 -3.32 19.54
CA THR A 13 7.85 -3.15 20.94
C THR A 13 6.61 -2.26 21.13
N CYS A 14 6.30 -1.39 20.16
CA CYS A 14 5.15 -0.50 20.22
C CYS A 14 3.89 -1.12 19.62
N TYR A 15 2.73 -0.56 19.99
CA TYR A 15 1.41 -1.09 19.66
C TYR A 15 1.24 -1.48 18.18
N ASN A 16 0.88 -2.74 17.94
CA ASN A 16 0.64 -3.36 16.62
C ASN A 16 1.77 -3.21 15.60
N GLY A 17 2.99 -2.90 16.05
CA GLY A 17 4.11 -2.57 15.17
C GLY A 17 3.81 -1.44 14.19
N LEU A 18 3.01 -0.47 14.62
CA LEU A 18 2.71 0.70 13.81
C LEU A 18 3.91 1.63 13.73
N TYR A 19 4.02 2.32 12.60
CA TYR A 19 4.84 3.53 12.48
C TYR A 19 3.90 4.72 12.33
N ARG A 20 3.95 5.67 13.28
CA ARG A 20 3.15 6.90 13.25
C ARG A 20 3.93 8.05 13.85
N VAL A 21 3.84 9.20 13.20
CA VAL A 21 4.41 10.46 13.67
C VAL A 21 3.32 11.52 13.83
N ASN A 22 3.55 12.50 14.70
CA ASN A 22 2.70 13.68 14.80
C ASN A 22 3.04 14.70 13.68
N ARG A 23 2.37 15.86 13.68
CA ARG A 23 2.61 16.94 12.70
C ARG A 23 4.02 17.55 12.77
N GLU A 24 4.73 17.35 13.89
CA GLU A 24 6.12 17.78 14.08
C GLU A 24 7.13 16.71 13.61
N GLY A 25 6.66 15.56 13.10
CA GLY A 25 7.50 14.45 12.68
C GLY A 25 8.03 13.58 13.83
N LEU A 26 7.51 13.76 15.05
CA LEU A 26 7.92 12.99 16.22
C LEU A 26 7.11 11.70 16.33
N PHE A 27 7.79 10.58 16.56
CA PHE A 27 7.16 9.27 16.79
C PHE A 27 6.23 9.32 18.00
N ASN A 28 5.00 8.81 17.85
CA ASN A 28 3.96 8.91 18.88
C ASN A 28 3.12 7.63 19.07
N VAL A 29 3.71 6.45 18.81
CA VAL A 29 3.05 5.16 19.06
C VAL A 29 3.34 4.73 20.51
N PRO A 30 2.33 4.38 21.31
CA PRO A 30 2.55 3.89 22.67
C PRO A 30 3.22 2.50 22.67
N ALA A 31 3.80 2.13 23.81
CA ALA A 31 4.30 0.77 24.02
C ALA A 31 3.17 -0.26 23.82
N GLY A 32 3.50 -1.39 23.20
CA GLY A 32 2.59 -2.52 23.03
C GLY A 32 2.61 -3.45 24.24
N ASP A 33 1.59 -4.30 24.36
CA ASP A 33 1.49 -5.29 25.44
C ASP A 33 2.12 -6.64 25.01
N TYR A 34 3.42 -6.60 24.70
CA TYR A 34 4.17 -7.79 24.29
C TYR A 34 5.03 -8.32 25.45
N LYS A 35 4.80 -9.57 25.86
CA LYS A 35 5.59 -10.20 26.94
C LYS A 35 7.06 -10.42 26.58
N ASN A 36 7.34 -10.81 25.33
CA ASN A 36 8.71 -11.06 24.86
C ASN A 36 8.78 -10.85 23.33
N PRO A 37 8.76 -9.59 22.86
CA PRO A 37 8.84 -9.31 21.42
C PRO A 37 10.22 -9.67 20.86
N THR A 38 10.28 -10.32 19.70
CA THR A 38 11.54 -10.54 18.98
C THR A 38 12.04 -9.21 18.42
N ILE A 39 12.95 -8.56 19.14
CA ILE A 39 13.55 -7.28 18.75
C ILE A 39 14.64 -7.49 17.70
N CYS A 40 15.50 -8.49 17.89
CA CYS A 40 16.59 -8.82 16.98
C CYS A 40 16.44 -10.26 16.49
N ASP A 41 16.09 -10.41 15.22
CA ASP A 41 16.13 -11.69 14.51
C ASP A 41 17.34 -11.69 13.58
N GLU A 42 18.49 -12.09 14.13
CA GLU A 42 19.78 -12.05 13.44
C GLU A 42 19.76 -12.85 12.12
N LYS A 43 19.17 -14.05 12.16
CA LYS A 43 19.09 -14.91 10.97
C LYS A 43 18.28 -14.24 9.86
N ASN A 44 17.13 -13.67 10.20
CA ASN A 44 16.32 -12.95 9.24
C ASN A 44 17.03 -11.69 8.72
N LEU A 45 17.71 -10.93 9.58
CA LEU A 45 18.45 -9.73 9.17
C LEU A 45 19.54 -10.05 8.13
N TYR A 46 20.32 -11.11 8.32
CA TYR A 46 21.33 -11.53 7.34
C TYR A 46 20.69 -12.06 6.04
N ALA A 47 19.58 -12.80 6.15
CA ALA A 47 18.86 -13.28 4.97
C ALA A 47 18.30 -12.11 4.13
N THR A 48 17.64 -11.13 4.77
CA THR A 48 17.16 -9.91 4.10
C THR A 48 18.31 -9.11 3.51
N SER A 49 19.40 -8.91 4.26
CA SER A 49 20.59 -8.20 3.76
C SER A 49 21.15 -8.84 2.49
N SER A 50 21.22 -10.17 2.45
CA SER A 50 21.72 -10.94 1.30
C SER A 50 20.81 -10.78 0.07
N LEU A 51 19.49 -10.79 0.25
CA LEU A 51 18.52 -10.58 -0.83
C LEU A 51 18.60 -9.15 -1.38
N LEU A 52 18.73 -8.16 -0.50
CA LEU A 52 18.78 -6.74 -0.88
C LEU A 52 20.08 -6.33 -1.58
N GLN A 53 21.15 -7.15 -1.55
CA GLN A 53 22.38 -6.85 -2.31
C GLN A 53 22.15 -6.72 -3.82
N LYS A 54 21.04 -7.25 -4.34
CA LYS A 54 20.67 -7.20 -5.77
C LYS A 54 19.62 -6.12 -6.08
N VAL A 55 19.31 -5.25 -5.11
CA VAL A 55 18.21 -4.29 -5.19
C VAL A 55 18.75 -2.87 -5.06
N HIS A 56 18.29 -1.98 -5.94
CA HIS A 56 18.49 -0.54 -5.78
C HIS A 56 17.29 0.06 -5.03
N ILE A 57 17.56 0.69 -3.90
CA ILE A 57 16.52 1.30 -3.03
C ILE A 57 16.56 2.81 -3.21
N PHE A 58 15.39 3.40 -3.51
CA PHE A 58 15.23 4.84 -3.69
C PHE A 58 14.17 5.36 -2.71
N ALA A 59 14.41 6.54 -2.15
CA ALA A 59 13.43 7.28 -1.36
C ALA A 59 13.11 8.57 -2.11
N GLY A 60 11.85 8.75 -2.49
CA GLY A 60 11.41 9.89 -3.28
C GLY A 60 9.96 9.74 -3.72
N ASP A 61 9.53 10.67 -4.55
CA ASP A 61 8.19 10.62 -5.13
C ASP A 61 8.07 9.50 -6.16
N PHE A 62 6.96 8.76 -6.14
CA PHE A 62 6.75 7.62 -7.04
C PHE A 62 6.83 8.02 -8.53
N ARG A 63 6.51 9.27 -8.87
CA ARG A 63 6.56 9.78 -10.24
C ARG A 63 7.97 9.80 -10.82
N GLU A 64 8.99 9.85 -9.97
CA GLU A 64 10.39 9.77 -10.40
C GLU A 64 10.79 8.37 -10.88
N SER A 65 10.01 7.33 -10.54
CA SER A 65 10.33 5.95 -10.90
C SER A 65 10.30 5.69 -12.41
N ILE A 66 9.64 6.55 -13.20
CA ILE A 66 9.49 6.38 -14.64
C ILE A 66 10.81 6.25 -15.41
N LYS A 67 11.88 6.88 -14.91
CA LYS A 67 13.22 6.81 -15.52
C LYS A 67 13.86 5.42 -15.45
N TYR A 68 13.30 4.52 -14.64
CA TYR A 68 13.81 3.17 -14.42
C TYR A 68 12.97 2.08 -15.11
N ALA A 69 11.88 2.45 -15.80
CA ALA A 69 11.00 1.50 -16.46
C ALA A 69 11.11 1.59 -17.97
N ASP A 70 11.08 0.43 -18.61
CA ASP A 70 11.07 0.25 -20.05
C ASP A 70 10.18 -0.94 -20.46
N LYS A 71 10.16 -1.28 -21.75
CA LYS A 71 9.36 -2.39 -22.27
C LYS A 71 9.72 -3.80 -21.74
N TYR A 72 10.83 -3.94 -21.02
CA TYR A 72 11.23 -5.20 -20.39
C TYR A 72 10.96 -5.21 -18.89
N SER A 73 10.33 -4.15 -18.38
CA SER A 73 10.05 -3.96 -16.97
C SER A 73 8.66 -4.47 -16.60
N PHE A 74 8.54 -4.97 -15.37
CA PHE A 74 7.28 -5.19 -14.68
C PHE A 74 7.20 -4.25 -13.49
N VAL A 75 6.16 -3.42 -13.43
CA VAL A 75 5.97 -2.40 -12.39
C VAL A 75 4.73 -2.73 -11.58
N TYR A 76 4.92 -2.90 -10.27
CA TYR A 76 3.84 -3.12 -9.32
C TYR A 76 3.60 -1.88 -8.48
N PHE A 77 2.36 -1.41 -8.44
CA PHE A 77 1.90 -0.27 -7.67
C PHE A 77 1.06 -0.75 -6.48
N ASP A 78 1.49 -0.40 -5.27
CA ASP A 78 0.77 -0.68 -4.02
C ASP A 78 0.66 0.62 -3.21
N PRO A 79 -0.19 1.58 -3.64
CA PRO A 79 -0.35 2.85 -2.96
C PRO A 79 -1.07 2.66 -1.62
N PRO A 80 -1.07 3.67 -0.74
CA PRO A 80 -2.06 3.70 0.34
C PRO A 80 -3.49 3.60 -0.24
N TYR A 81 -4.27 2.64 0.25
CA TYR A 81 -5.60 2.38 -0.30
C TYR A 81 -6.59 3.48 0.05
N ARG A 82 -7.53 3.73 -0.87
CA ARG A 82 -8.64 4.65 -0.62
C ARG A 82 -9.51 4.11 0.53
N PRO A 83 -9.77 4.88 1.59
CA PRO A 83 -10.59 4.41 2.71
C PRO A 83 -12.01 4.03 2.26
N LEU A 84 -12.50 2.87 2.72
CA LEU A 84 -13.85 2.39 2.36
C LEU A 84 -14.98 3.15 3.10
N ASN A 85 -14.70 3.73 4.27
CA ASN A 85 -15.72 4.39 5.11
C ASN A 85 -15.46 5.89 5.29
N ALA A 86 -16.50 6.72 5.11
CA ALA A 86 -16.42 8.17 5.36
C ALA A 86 -16.09 8.50 6.83
N THR A 87 -16.46 7.66 7.79
CA THR A 87 -16.13 7.82 9.22
C THR A 87 -14.66 7.53 9.53
N SER A 88 -13.93 6.79 8.69
CA SER A 88 -12.46 6.68 8.82
C SER A 88 -11.73 7.95 8.37
N ASN A 89 -12.36 8.81 7.56
CA ASN A 89 -11.77 10.10 7.14
C ASN A 89 -11.90 11.20 8.21
N PHE A 90 -12.74 11.03 9.24
CA PHE A 90 -13.10 12.15 10.13
C PHE A 90 -12.02 12.50 11.17
N THR A 91 -10.88 11.80 11.24
CA THR A 91 -9.87 12.02 12.31
C THR A 91 -8.47 12.46 11.88
N SER A 92 -8.20 12.64 10.59
CA SER A 92 -6.96 13.32 10.19
C SER A 92 -7.05 13.85 8.77
N TYR A 93 -7.02 15.17 8.61
CA TYR A 93 -6.31 15.77 7.48
C TYR A 93 -4.86 15.93 7.97
N ASN A 94 -4.08 14.86 7.83
CA ASN A 94 -2.63 14.94 7.94
C ASN A 94 -2.06 15.25 6.57
N LYS A 95 -1.00 16.06 6.53
CA LYS A 95 -0.24 16.39 5.31
C LYS A 95 0.39 15.15 4.61
N PHE A 96 0.20 13.96 5.18
CA PHE A 96 0.76 12.69 4.75
C PHE A 96 -0.30 11.71 4.25
N ASP A 97 -1.58 12.11 4.24
CA ASP A 97 -2.66 11.25 3.78
C ASP A 97 -2.69 11.24 2.25
N PHE A 98 -2.88 10.06 1.66
CA PHE A 98 -3.00 9.86 0.22
C PHE A 98 -4.46 10.05 -0.18
N THR A 99 -4.80 11.21 -0.74
CA THR A 99 -6.19 11.64 -0.96
C THR A 99 -6.76 11.10 -2.28
N ASP A 100 -8.05 11.36 -2.55
CA ASP A 100 -8.66 11.05 -3.84
C ASP A 100 -7.94 11.80 -4.98
N GLU A 101 -7.45 13.03 -4.75
CA GLU A 101 -6.60 13.74 -5.71
C GLU A 101 -5.28 13.01 -5.95
N ASP A 102 -4.63 12.46 -4.92
CA ASP A 102 -3.40 11.67 -5.10
C ASP A 102 -3.68 10.37 -5.87
N GLN A 103 -4.84 9.74 -5.66
CA GLN A 103 -5.29 8.58 -6.47
C GLN A 103 -5.48 8.96 -7.94
N VAL A 104 -6.04 10.15 -8.22
CA VAL A 104 -6.17 10.66 -9.60
C VAL A 104 -4.79 10.92 -10.22
N GLN A 105 -3.86 11.52 -9.47
CA GLN A 105 -2.48 11.71 -9.95
C GLN A 105 -1.76 10.39 -10.21
N LEU A 106 -2.01 9.37 -9.37
CA LEU A 106 -1.49 8.03 -9.59
C LEU A 106 -2.08 7.40 -10.85
N ALA A 107 -3.37 7.54 -11.12
CA ALA A 107 -4.00 7.02 -12.34
C ALA A 107 -3.40 7.67 -13.60
N HIS A 108 -3.21 9.00 -13.59
CA HIS A 108 -2.50 9.69 -14.67
C HIS A 108 -1.06 9.20 -14.84
N PHE A 109 -0.35 8.96 -13.74
CA PHE A 109 1.00 8.42 -13.78
C PHE A 109 1.04 6.98 -14.29
N PHE A 110 0.08 6.14 -13.91
CA PHE A 110 -0.07 4.77 -14.40
C PHE A 110 -0.28 4.78 -15.92
N ALA A 111 -1.14 5.66 -16.44
CA ALA A 111 -1.32 5.84 -17.88
C ALA A 111 -0.04 6.31 -18.58
N LYS A 112 0.69 7.26 -18.00
CA LYS A 112 2.00 7.67 -18.54
C LYS A 112 3.04 6.56 -18.47
N MET A 113 3.00 5.73 -17.42
CA MET A 113 3.89 4.59 -17.25
C MET A 113 3.63 3.53 -18.33
N ASN A 114 2.37 3.38 -18.75
CA ASN A 114 1.99 2.44 -19.80
C ASN A 114 2.68 2.77 -21.13
N ASP A 115 2.92 4.06 -21.42
CA ASP A 115 3.60 4.50 -22.64
C ASP A 115 5.06 4.04 -22.73
N THR A 116 5.67 3.59 -21.62
CA THR A 116 7.01 2.98 -21.62
C THR A 116 7.04 1.58 -22.22
N GLY A 117 5.87 0.96 -22.39
CA GLY A 117 5.72 -0.43 -22.83
C GLY A 117 5.90 -1.46 -21.70
N ALA A 118 6.12 -1.02 -20.46
CA ALA A 118 6.22 -1.90 -19.30
C ALA A 118 4.90 -2.63 -19.03
N LEU A 119 4.98 -3.81 -18.41
CA LEU A 119 3.81 -4.48 -17.84
C LEU A 119 3.51 -3.88 -16.47
N LEU A 120 2.26 -3.46 -16.26
CA LEU A 120 1.83 -2.73 -15.08
C LEU A 120 0.77 -3.50 -14.31
N MET A 121 0.89 -3.50 -12.99
CA MET A 121 -0.10 -4.08 -12.08
C MET A 121 -0.29 -3.14 -10.89
N LEU A 122 -1.52 -2.85 -10.53
CA LEU A 122 -1.87 -1.99 -9.39
C LEU A 122 -2.89 -2.69 -8.49
N SER A 123 -2.64 -2.69 -7.18
CA SER A 123 -3.58 -3.12 -6.16
C SER A 123 -4.29 -1.93 -5.51
N ASN A 124 -5.58 -2.07 -5.19
CA ASN A 124 -6.30 -1.12 -4.35
C ASN A 124 -7.51 -1.76 -3.66
N SER A 125 -8.13 -1.05 -2.74
CA SER A 125 -9.44 -1.41 -2.19
C SER A 125 -10.55 -1.19 -3.22
N ASP A 126 -11.61 -2.01 -3.18
CA ASP A 126 -12.81 -1.79 -4.00
C ASP A 126 -13.86 -0.96 -3.22
N PRO A 127 -14.12 0.33 -3.58
CA PRO A 127 -15.11 1.16 -2.89
C PRO A 127 -16.54 0.61 -3.03
N LYS A 128 -16.78 -0.25 -4.03
CA LYS A 128 -18.08 -0.93 -4.21
C LYS A 128 -18.45 -1.89 -3.09
N ASN A 129 -17.50 -2.24 -2.23
CA ASN A 129 -17.80 -2.98 -1.01
C ASN A 129 -18.74 -2.22 -0.06
N GLU A 130 -18.69 -0.89 -0.04
CA GLU A 130 -19.52 -0.05 0.84
C GLU A 130 -20.59 0.71 0.04
N ASN A 131 -20.25 1.21 -1.15
CA ASN A 131 -21.19 1.89 -2.05
C ASN A 131 -21.10 1.31 -3.47
N PRO A 132 -22.06 0.44 -3.90
CA PRO A 132 -22.05 -0.16 -5.23
C PRO A 132 -22.00 0.85 -6.39
N ASP A 133 -22.49 2.07 -6.18
CA ASP A 133 -22.52 3.14 -7.19
C ASP A 133 -21.23 3.97 -7.22
N ASP A 134 -20.27 3.72 -6.32
CA ASP A 134 -18.95 4.35 -6.35
C ASP A 134 -18.10 3.73 -7.46
N ASN A 135 -18.06 4.42 -8.61
CA ASN A 135 -17.29 4.04 -9.80
C ASN A 135 -15.91 4.70 -9.86
N PHE A 136 -15.41 5.27 -8.75
CA PHE A 136 -14.20 6.12 -8.76
C PHE A 136 -13.01 5.47 -9.50
N PHE A 137 -12.68 4.21 -9.16
CA PHE A 137 -11.58 3.50 -9.83
C PHE A 137 -11.96 2.94 -11.21
N ASP A 138 -13.23 2.59 -11.44
CA ASP A 138 -13.70 2.16 -12.76
C ASP A 138 -13.57 3.28 -13.80
N GLU A 139 -13.84 4.52 -13.41
CA GLU A 139 -13.69 5.71 -14.25
C GLU A 139 -12.20 6.05 -14.47
N LEU A 140 -11.40 6.08 -13.41
CA LEU A 140 -9.97 6.41 -13.50
C LEU A 140 -9.16 5.41 -14.34
N TYR A 141 -9.53 4.14 -14.30
CA TYR A 141 -8.79 3.05 -14.95
C TYR A 141 -9.58 2.37 -16.07
N GLY A 142 -10.64 2.98 -16.60
CA GLY A 142 -11.56 2.36 -17.56
C GLY A 142 -10.93 1.91 -18.89
N GLN A 143 -9.72 2.37 -19.21
CA GLN A 143 -8.92 1.95 -20.37
C GLN A 143 -8.04 0.71 -20.10
N PHE A 144 -8.04 0.20 -18.87
CA PHE A 144 -7.24 -0.93 -18.41
C PHE A 144 -8.14 -2.10 -17.97
N TYR A 145 -7.53 -3.26 -17.73
CA TYR A 145 -8.24 -4.43 -17.20
C TYR A 145 -8.39 -4.29 -15.69
N ILE A 146 -9.64 -4.19 -15.22
CA ILE A 146 -9.98 -4.10 -13.80
C ILE A 146 -10.52 -5.44 -13.33
N HIS A 147 -9.75 -6.12 -12.49
CA HIS A 147 -10.10 -7.41 -11.90
C HIS A 147 -10.55 -7.21 -10.45
N ARG A 148 -11.68 -7.82 -10.09
CA ARG A 148 -12.22 -7.80 -8.72
C ARG A 148 -11.96 -9.13 -8.04
N ILE A 149 -10.96 -9.17 -7.18
CA ILE A 149 -10.53 -10.38 -6.49
C ILE A 149 -11.26 -10.48 -5.15
N LYS A 150 -12.01 -11.57 -4.94
CA LYS A 150 -12.72 -11.80 -3.68
C LYS A 150 -11.75 -12.29 -2.61
N ALA A 151 -11.47 -11.47 -1.60
CA ALA A 151 -10.70 -11.85 -0.43
C ALA A 151 -11.63 -12.22 0.75
N LYS A 152 -11.38 -13.37 1.38
CA LYS A 152 -12.05 -13.74 2.63
C LYS A 152 -11.40 -12.98 3.79
N ARG A 153 -12.12 -12.07 4.45
CA ARG A 153 -11.68 -11.56 5.76
C ARG A 153 -12.09 -12.53 6.86
N ALA A 154 -11.14 -13.31 7.37
CA ALA A 154 -11.38 -14.24 8.47
C ALA A 154 -11.60 -13.55 9.83
N ILE A 155 -11.28 -12.26 9.96
CA ILE A 155 -11.28 -11.53 11.25
C ILE A 155 -12.02 -10.20 11.08
N ASN A 156 -13.31 -10.20 11.37
CA ASN A 156 -14.10 -8.98 11.63
C ASN A 156 -14.77 -9.15 12.99
N SER A 157 -14.66 -8.13 13.85
CA SER A 157 -15.24 -8.13 15.20
C SER A 157 -16.77 -8.14 15.18
N ASN A 158 -17.39 -7.76 14.06
CA ASN A 158 -18.84 -7.85 13.85
C ASN A 158 -19.20 -9.06 12.97
N GLY A 159 -20.00 -9.98 13.52
CA GLY A 159 -20.44 -11.21 12.85
C GLY A 159 -21.27 -10.99 11.58
N GLU A 160 -21.97 -9.86 11.50
CA GLU A 160 -22.83 -9.50 10.36
C GLU A 160 -22.03 -8.95 9.17
N ARG A 161 -20.80 -8.49 9.40
CA ARG A 161 -19.86 -8.02 8.35
C ARG A 161 -18.86 -9.11 7.94
N ARG A 162 -19.09 -10.37 8.33
CA ARG A 162 -18.36 -11.52 7.79
C ARG A 162 -18.87 -11.81 6.38
N GLY A 163 -18.18 -11.24 5.39
CA GLY A 163 -18.46 -11.44 3.97
C GLY A 163 -17.18 -11.47 3.14
N PHE A 164 -17.33 -11.68 1.84
CA PHE A 164 -16.25 -11.45 0.88
C PHE A 164 -16.15 -9.95 0.62
N LEU A 165 -14.96 -9.38 0.79
CA LEU A 165 -14.66 -8.06 0.25
C LEU A 165 -13.91 -8.26 -1.06
N SER A 166 -14.23 -7.46 -2.08
CA SER A 166 -13.41 -7.37 -3.27
C SER A 166 -12.21 -6.44 -3.03
N GLU A 167 -11.08 -6.82 -3.59
CA GLU A 167 -9.94 -5.93 -3.83
C GLU A 167 -9.79 -5.76 -5.35
N LEU A 168 -9.28 -4.61 -5.77
CA LEU A 168 -9.03 -4.30 -7.16
C LEU A 168 -7.61 -4.70 -7.52
N LEU A 169 -7.48 -5.41 -8.65
CA LEU A 169 -6.23 -5.61 -9.36
C LEU A 169 -6.38 -5.02 -10.75
N ILE A 170 -5.63 -3.97 -11.06
CA ILE A 170 -5.69 -3.24 -12.32
C ILE A 170 -4.44 -3.54 -13.12
N THR A 171 -4.59 -3.88 -14.40
CA THR A 171 -3.48 -4.32 -15.27
C THR A 171 -3.59 -3.72 -16.67
N ASN A 172 -2.45 -3.45 -17.32
CA ASN A 172 -2.41 -3.04 -18.73
C ASN A 172 -2.26 -4.22 -19.72
N TYR A 173 -2.41 -5.45 -19.22
CA TYR A 173 -2.37 -6.68 -19.98
C TYR A 173 -3.49 -7.61 -19.53
N GLU A 174 -3.86 -8.53 -20.41
CA GLU A 174 -4.87 -9.54 -20.09
C GLU A 174 -4.26 -10.60 -19.15
N VAL A 175 -4.93 -10.87 -18.03
CA VAL A 175 -4.63 -12.00 -17.15
C VAL A 175 -5.55 -13.14 -17.58
N LYS A 176 -4.98 -14.27 -17.97
CA LYS A 176 -5.75 -15.48 -18.29
C LYS A 176 -6.07 -16.23 -17.00
N ASP A 177 -7.34 -16.59 -16.83
CA ASP A 177 -7.84 -17.48 -15.78
C ASP A 177 -7.35 -18.93 -15.95
#